data_AF-A0A3C0GM95-F1
#
_entry.id   AF-A0A3C0GM95-F1
#
_cell.length_a   1.000
_cell.length_b   1.000
_cell.length_c   1.000
_cell.angle_alpha   90.00
_cell.angle_beta   90.00
_cell.angle_gamma   90.00
#
_symmetry.space_group_name_H-M   'P 1'
#
loop_
_entity.id
_entity.type
_entity.pdbx_description
1 polymer ?
#
loop_
_entity_poly.entity_id
_entity_poly.type
_entity_poly.pdbx_seq_one_letter_code
_entity_poly.pdbx_strand_id
1 'polypeptide(L)'
;MKFKAPAFLMALALTAPLALAAYADSPALPSAATADQVTTSKLVYGLLSDSRYAYRPRALDAATSKDVFKRYLEALDGSKQFFTQADITRFAPFEANIATAIRGGELEPAFQVFAVYKQRVGER
;
A
#
# COMPACT_ATOMS: atom_id res chain seq x y z
N MET A 1 -43.59 26.02 28.49
CA MET A 1 -42.16 26.41 28.50
C MET A 1 -41.63 26.31 27.08
N LYS A 2 -41.17 27.41 26.48
CA LYS A 2 -40.69 27.46 25.09
C LYS A 2 -39.19 27.14 25.08
N PHE A 3 -38.82 25.94 24.65
CA PHE A 3 -37.41 25.56 24.45
C PHE A 3 -36.85 26.31 23.24
N LYS A 4 -36.05 27.35 23.50
CA LYS A 4 -35.22 27.98 22.45
C LYS A 4 -33.99 27.11 22.27
N ALA A 5 -33.98 26.27 21.24
CA ALA A 5 -32.78 25.55 20.85
C ALA A 5 -31.68 26.57 20.49
N PRO A 6 -30.46 26.48 21.04
CA PRO A 6 -29.40 27.42 20.72
C PRO A 6 -28.97 27.21 19.27
N ALA A 7 -28.91 28.30 18.49
CA ALA A 7 -28.53 28.31 17.08
C ALA A 7 -27.18 27.60 16.77
N PHE A 8 -26.36 27.39 17.81
CA PHE A 8 -25.11 26.64 17.76
C PHE A 8 -25.28 25.15 17.41
N LEU A 9 -26.40 24.52 17.79
CA LEU A 9 -26.67 23.10 17.47
C LEU A 9 -27.09 22.89 16.01
N MET A 10 -27.70 23.89 15.36
CA MET A 10 -28.00 23.81 13.92
C MET A 10 -26.75 24.03 13.06
N ALA A 11 -25.82 24.88 13.49
CA ALA A 11 -24.57 25.11 12.77
C ALA A 11 -23.67 23.85 12.74
N LEU A 12 -23.66 23.05 13.82
CA LEU A 12 -22.92 21.79 13.87
C LEU A 12 -23.57 20.67 13.03
N ALA A 13 -24.89 20.67 12.90
CA ALA A 13 -25.61 19.70 12.08
C ALA A 13 -25.42 19.92 10.56
N LEU A 14 -25.11 21.14 10.13
CA LEU A 14 -24.93 21.48 8.72
C LEU A 14 -23.51 21.19 8.19
N THR A 15 -22.51 21.07 9.08
CA THR A 15 -21.11 20.82 8.68
C THR A 15 -20.75 19.34 8.61
N ALA A 16 -21.47 18.47 9.33
CA ALA A 16 -21.25 17.02 9.31
C ALA A 16 -21.39 16.36 7.91
N PRO A 17 -22.36 16.74 7.05
CA PRO A 17 -22.48 16.15 5.71
C PRO A 17 -21.32 16.53 4.78
N LEU A 18 -20.79 17.76 4.91
CA LEU A 18 -19.67 18.25 4.10
C LEU A 18 -18.36 17.54 4.46
N ALA A 19 -18.16 17.24 5.74
CA ALA A 19 -17.00 16.46 6.19
C ALA A 19 -17.04 15.01 5.64
N LEU A 20 -18.22 14.36 5.63
CA LEU A 20 -18.36 13.01 5.05
C LEU A 20 -18.14 12.98 3.53
N ALA A 21 -18.66 13.98 2.80
CA ALA A 21 -18.49 14.06 1.34
C ALA A 21 -17.02 14.27 0.94
N ALA A 22 -16.26 15.05 1.71
CA ALA A 22 -14.82 15.25 1.47
C ALA A 22 -13.98 13.98 1.70
N TYR A 23 -14.40 13.09 2.60
CA TYR A 23 -13.73 11.79 2.81
C TYR A 23 -14.01 10.77 1.68
N ALA A 24 -15.15 10.89 1.01
CA ALA A 24 -15.57 9.95 -0.04
C ALA A 24 -14.79 10.14 -1.36
N ASP A 25 -14.12 11.28 -1.55
CA ASP A 25 -13.47 11.66 -2.82
C ASP A 25 -12.03 11.13 -2.97
N SER A 26 -11.66 10.10 -2.19
CA SER A 26 -10.38 9.41 -2.40
C SER A 26 -10.44 8.61 -3.70
N PRO A 27 -9.58 8.90 -4.70
CA PRO A 27 -9.59 8.16 -5.95
C PRO A 27 -9.39 6.67 -5.68
N ALA A 28 -10.21 5.85 -6.32
CA ALA A 28 -10.13 4.40 -6.21
C ALA A 28 -8.73 3.94 -6.61
N LEU A 29 -8.16 3.02 -5.83
CA LEU A 29 -6.88 2.43 -6.18
C LEU A 29 -7.03 1.66 -7.50
N PRO A 30 -6.06 1.78 -8.43
CA PRO A 30 -6.08 0.99 -9.65
C PRO A 30 -6.13 -0.50 -9.31
N SER A 31 -7.02 -1.23 -9.98
CA SER A 31 -7.31 -2.64 -9.70
C SER A 31 -6.26 -3.61 -10.28
N ALA A 32 -5.41 -3.14 -11.20
CA ALA A 32 -4.38 -3.91 -11.87
C ALA A 32 -3.19 -3.04 -12.27
N ALA A 33 -2.03 -3.65 -12.48
CA ALA A 33 -0.86 -2.96 -12.98
C ALA A 33 -1.01 -2.56 -14.45
N THR A 34 -0.43 -1.41 -14.81
CA THR A 34 -0.32 -1.02 -16.22
C THR A 34 0.77 -1.85 -16.91
N ALA A 35 0.70 -1.96 -18.23
CA ALA A 35 1.75 -2.62 -19.03
C ALA A 35 3.14 -2.03 -18.78
N ASP A 36 3.22 -0.70 -18.61
CA ASP A 36 4.46 -0.01 -18.29
C ASP A 36 5.00 -0.38 -16.91
N GLN A 37 4.14 -0.54 -15.91
CA GLN A 37 4.55 -0.97 -14.56
C GLN A 37 5.08 -2.41 -14.57
N VAL A 38 4.38 -3.32 -15.24
CA VAL A 38 4.82 -4.72 -15.43
C VAL A 38 6.19 -4.75 -16.12
N THR A 39 6.34 -4.00 -17.20
CA THR A 39 7.60 -3.91 -17.96
C THR A 39 8.72 -3.32 -17.11
N THR A 40 8.43 -2.25 -16.37
CA THR A 40 9.39 -1.58 -15.49
C THR A 40 9.89 -2.53 -14.41
N SER A 41 9.01 -3.32 -13.79
CA SER A 41 9.40 -4.30 -12.78
C SER A 41 10.43 -5.31 -13.31
N LYS A 42 10.16 -5.87 -14.50
CA LYS A 42 11.07 -6.79 -15.20
C LYS A 42 12.40 -6.13 -15.57
N LEU A 43 12.38 -4.90 -16.07
CA LEU A 43 13.58 -4.15 -16.43
C LEU A 43 14.44 -3.84 -15.21
N VAL A 44 13.85 -3.40 -14.10
CA VAL A 44 14.57 -3.13 -12.86
C VAL A 44 15.18 -4.41 -12.29
N TYR A 45 14.45 -5.53 -12.31
CA TYR A 45 14.99 -6.84 -11.97
C TYR A 45 16.21 -7.19 -12.84
N GLY A 46 16.09 -7.07 -14.16
CA GLY A 46 17.17 -7.35 -15.10
C GLY A 46 18.39 -6.45 -14.91
N LEU A 47 18.17 -5.17 -14.56
CA LEU A 47 19.24 -4.19 -14.40
C LEU A 47 19.97 -4.28 -13.07
N LEU A 48 19.30 -4.73 -11.99
CA LEU A 48 19.86 -4.72 -10.64
C LEU A 48 20.19 -6.12 -10.09
N SER A 49 19.39 -7.13 -10.47
CA SER A 49 19.46 -8.48 -9.90
C SER A 49 20.04 -9.52 -10.84
N ASP A 50 19.70 -9.46 -12.13
CA ASP A 50 20.18 -10.37 -13.18
C ASP A 50 21.11 -9.65 -14.17
N SER A 51 21.92 -8.75 -13.63
CA SER A 51 22.65 -7.77 -14.42
C SER A 51 24.13 -8.09 -14.48
N ARG A 52 24.66 -8.03 -15.70
CA ARG A 52 26.10 -7.88 -15.95
C ARG A 52 26.56 -6.42 -16.00
N TYR A 53 25.63 -5.47 -15.89
CA TYR A 53 25.87 -4.03 -16.05
C TYR A 53 25.97 -3.29 -14.71
N ALA A 54 25.27 -3.78 -13.68
CA ALA A 54 25.38 -3.19 -12.35
C ALA A 54 26.81 -3.36 -11.83
N TYR A 55 27.39 -2.30 -11.25
CA TYR A 55 28.71 -2.37 -10.61
C TYR A 55 28.77 -3.46 -9.52
N ARG A 56 27.67 -3.62 -8.79
CA ARG A 56 27.50 -4.70 -7.80
C ARG A 56 26.09 -5.30 -7.91
N PRO A 57 25.87 -6.28 -8.81
CA PRO A 57 24.57 -6.92 -8.94
C PRO A 57 24.23 -7.62 -7.62
N ARG A 58 22.95 -7.56 -7.23
CA ARG A 58 22.44 -8.19 -6.02
C ARG A 58 21.38 -9.18 -6.42
N ALA A 59 21.72 -10.46 -6.40
CA ALA A 59 20.78 -11.51 -6.72
C ALA A 59 19.54 -11.39 -5.82
N LEU A 60 18.36 -11.50 -6.42
CA LEU A 60 17.09 -11.52 -5.69
C LEU A 60 16.85 -12.93 -5.12
N ASP A 61 17.75 -13.35 -4.24
CA ASP A 61 17.71 -14.63 -3.54
C ASP A 61 16.79 -14.58 -2.30
N ALA A 62 16.70 -15.67 -1.54
CA ALA A 62 15.81 -15.75 -0.39
C ALA A 62 16.09 -14.67 0.68
N ALA A 63 17.37 -14.32 0.91
CA ALA A 63 17.74 -13.32 1.90
C ALA A 63 17.38 -11.90 1.43
N THR A 64 17.71 -11.58 0.18
CA THR A 64 17.42 -10.29 -0.42
C THR A 64 15.92 -10.08 -0.60
N SER A 65 15.18 -11.14 -0.95
CA SER A 65 13.71 -11.13 -1.05
C SER A 65 13.04 -10.74 0.26
N LYS A 66 13.48 -11.34 1.38
CA LYS A 66 13.01 -10.97 2.71
C LYS A 66 13.32 -9.52 3.06
N ASP A 67 14.52 -9.05 2.72
CA ASP A 67 14.91 -7.65 2.93
C ASP A 67 14.03 -6.68 2.10
N VAL A 68 13.74 -7.01 0.84
CA VAL A 68 12.84 -6.23 -0.02
C VAL A 68 11.43 -6.18 0.55
N PHE A 69 10.87 -7.32 0.96
CA PHE A 69 9.55 -7.37 1.57
C PHE A 69 9.48 -6.55 2.86
N LYS A 70 10.47 -6.70 3.73
CA LYS A 70 10.59 -5.91 4.96
C LYS A 70 10.65 -4.42 4.66
N ARG A 71 11.53 -3.98 3.76
CA ARG A 71 11.67 -2.56 3.37
C ARG A 71 10.40 -2.01 2.74
N TYR A 72 9.66 -2.82 2.00
CA TYR A 72 8.38 -2.43 1.45
C TYR A 72 7.36 -2.14 2.55
N LEU A 73 7.25 -3.02 3.55
CA LEU A 73 6.38 -2.76 4.71
C LEU A 73 6.84 -1.55 5.52
N GLU A 74 8.15 -1.36 5.72
CA GLU A 74 8.71 -0.18 6.40
C GLU A 74 8.44 1.12 5.62
N ALA A 75 8.45 1.09 4.30
CA ALA A 75 8.11 2.24 3.45
C ALA A 75 6.62 2.62 3.56
N LEU A 76 5.75 1.64 3.87
CA LEU A 76 4.33 1.88 4.08
C LEU A 76 4.03 2.29 5.53
N ASP A 77 4.55 1.56 6.51
CA ASP A 77 4.20 1.71 7.92
C ASP A 77 5.43 1.58 8.84
N GLY A 78 6.43 2.44 8.63
CA GLY A 78 7.68 2.41 9.39
C GLY A 78 7.52 2.69 10.89
N SER A 79 6.50 3.47 11.29
CA SER A 79 6.15 3.69 12.70
C SER A 79 5.32 2.56 13.32
N LYS A 80 4.91 1.57 12.51
CA LYS A 80 4.05 0.43 12.91
C LYS A 80 2.73 0.91 13.53
N GLN A 81 2.20 1.97 12.95
CA GLN A 81 0.98 2.64 13.36
C GLN A 81 -0.16 2.36 12.39
N PHE A 82 -0.15 1.33 11.56
CA PHE A 82 -1.31 1.06 10.70
C PHE A 82 -1.62 -0.43 10.62
N PHE A 83 -0.65 -1.24 10.22
CA PHE A 83 -0.84 -2.68 10.08
C PHE A 83 -1.07 -3.37 11.42
N THR A 84 -2.01 -4.33 11.41
CA THR A 84 -2.19 -5.28 12.52
C THR A 84 -1.32 -6.51 12.30
N GLN A 85 -1.09 -7.29 13.36
CA GLN A 85 -0.38 -8.57 13.25
C GLN A 85 -1.08 -9.54 12.28
N ALA A 86 -2.42 -9.52 12.24
CA ALA A 86 -3.21 -10.34 11.34
C ALA A 86 -2.99 -9.95 9.87
N ASP A 87 -2.87 -8.65 9.57
CA ASP A 87 -2.55 -8.17 8.22
C ASP A 87 -1.16 -8.67 7.80
N ILE A 88 -0.15 -8.52 8.66
CA ILE A 88 1.22 -9.00 8.38
C ILE A 88 1.25 -10.51 8.13
N THR A 89 0.55 -11.30 8.96
CA THR A 89 0.47 -12.75 8.77
C THR A 89 -0.19 -13.11 7.44
N ARG A 90 -1.21 -12.35 7.00
CA ARG A 90 -1.87 -12.55 5.71
C ARG A 90 -0.94 -12.31 4.52
N PHE A 91 0.13 -11.54 4.69
CA PHE A 91 1.09 -11.23 3.61
C PHE A 91 2.17 -12.30 3.42
N ALA A 92 2.24 -13.34 4.27
CA ALA A 92 3.27 -14.38 4.20
C ALA A 92 3.39 -15.08 2.81
N PRO A 93 2.29 -15.36 2.08
CA PRO A 93 2.41 -15.91 0.73
C PRO A 93 3.10 -14.95 -0.25
N PHE A 94 2.92 -13.64 -0.09
CA PHE A 94 3.61 -12.65 -0.92
C PHE A 94 5.09 -12.57 -0.56
N GLU A 95 5.44 -12.54 0.73
CA GLU A 95 6.84 -12.60 1.19
C GLU A 95 7.58 -13.79 0.56
N ALA A 96 6.96 -14.97 0.56
CA ALA A 96 7.55 -16.19 0.01
C ALA A 96 7.77 -16.13 -1.53
N ASN A 97 6.97 -15.34 -2.24
CA ASN A 97 6.95 -15.31 -3.71
C ASN A 97 7.44 -14.00 -4.33
N ILE A 98 7.93 -13.06 -3.52
CA ILE A 98 8.27 -11.70 -3.98
C ILE A 98 9.32 -11.70 -5.10
N ALA A 99 10.31 -12.60 -5.07
CA ALA A 99 11.30 -12.72 -6.13
C ALA A 99 10.66 -13.09 -7.47
N THR A 100 9.81 -14.11 -7.45
CA THR A 100 9.07 -14.59 -8.63
C THR A 100 8.14 -13.51 -9.14
N ALA A 101 7.45 -12.81 -8.24
CA ALA A 101 6.54 -11.72 -8.57
C ALA A 101 7.27 -10.56 -9.27
N ILE A 102 8.38 -10.08 -8.70
CA ILE A 102 9.19 -9.01 -9.29
C ILE A 102 9.76 -9.44 -10.65
N ARG A 103 10.33 -10.65 -10.74
CA ARG A 103 10.86 -11.19 -12.01
C ARG A 103 9.77 -11.34 -13.07
N GLY A 104 8.58 -11.77 -12.67
CA GLY A 104 7.43 -11.98 -13.55
C GLY A 104 6.66 -10.70 -13.88
N GLY A 105 6.91 -9.60 -13.17
CA GLY A 105 6.12 -8.38 -13.24
C GLY A 105 4.71 -8.52 -12.67
N GLU A 106 4.49 -9.50 -11.79
CA GLU A 106 3.22 -9.70 -11.07
C GLU A 106 3.18 -8.73 -9.89
N LEU A 107 2.41 -7.63 -10.01
CA LEU A 107 2.42 -6.53 -9.04
C LEU A 107 1.17 -6.52 -8.16
N GLU A 108 0.17 -7.32 -8.50
CA GLU A 108 -1.11 -7.46 -7.81
C GLU A 108 -0.91 -7.79 -6.32
N PRO A 109 -0.01 -8.70 -5.90
CA PRO A 109 0.22 -8.93 -4.47
C PRO A 109 0.70 -7.70 -3.71
N ALA A 110 1.56 -6.88 -4.32
CA ALA A 110 2.01 -5.62 -3.71
C ALA A 110 0.85 -4.61 -3.63
N PHE A 111 0.04 -4.50 -4.67
CA PHE A 111 -1.14 -3.62 -4.65
C PHE A 111 -2.17 -4.04 -3.60
N GLN A 112 -2.34 -5.35 -3.35
CA GLN A 112 -3.21 -5.84 -2.28
C GLN A 112 -2.69 -5.42 -0.89
N VAL A 113 -1.39 -5.51 -0.64
CA VAL A 113 -0.78 -5.00 0.60
C VAL A 113 -1.00 -3.49 0.74
N PHE A 114 -0.78 -2.74 -0.35
CA PHE A 114 -1.00 -1.28 -0.36
C PHE A 114 -2.47 -0.90 -0.11
N ALA A 115 -3.41 -1.67 -0.66
CA ALA A 115 -4.83 -1.47 -0.43
C ALA A 115 -5.20 -1.66 1.05
N VAL A 116 -4.67 -2.70 1.71
CA VAL A 116 -4.84 -2.89 3.16
C VAL A 116 -4.23 -1.72 3.94
N TYR A 117 -3.05 -1.24 3.56
CA TYR A 117 -2.46 -0.06 4.19
C TYR A 117 -3.38 1.16 4.08
N LYS A 118 -3.86 1.48 2.87
CA LYS A 118 -4.77 2.59 2.63
C LYS A 118 -6.07 2.47 3.43
N GLN A 119 -6.61 1.25 3.56
CA GLN A 119 -7.77 0.98 4.41
C GLN A 119 -7.46 1.31 5.88
N ARG A 120 -6.35 0.79 6.44
CA ARG A 120 -5.94 1.05 7.83
C ARG A 120 -5.67 2.53 8.12
N VAL A 121 -5.16 3.27 7.14
CA VAL A 121 -5.00 4.73 7.24
C VAL A 121 -6.34 5.43 7.30
N GLY A 122 -7.32 5.03 6.49
CA GLY A 122 -8.66 5.63 6.51
C GLY A 122 -9.50 5.28 7.74
N GLU A 123 -9.16 4.19 8.45
CA GLU A 123 -9.78 3.78 9.71
C GLU A 123 -9.29 4.60 10.93
N ARG A 124 -8.29 5.48 10.76
CA ARG A 124 -7.67 6.28 11.83
C ARG A 124 -7.89 7.77 11.64
#